data_AF-A0A258ZMB5-F1
#
_entry.id   AF-A0A258ZMB5-F1
#
_cell.length_a   1.000
_cell.length_b   1.000
_cell.length_c   1.000
_cell.angle_alpha   90.00
_cell.angle_beta   90.00
_cell.angle_gamma   90.00
#
_symmetry.space_group_name_H-M   'P 1'
#
loop_
_entity.id
_entity.type
_entity.pdbx_description
1 polymer ?
#
loop_
_entity_poly.entity_id
_entity_poly.type
_entity_poly.pdbx_seq_one_letter_code
_entity_poly.pdbx_strand_id
1 'polypeptide(L)'
;MKKGFMLVEVMIAIVMAGVIAAVLATMGYYAMMQGNTLKYQNTKTIMEVIRSRLVGLAKDPDNDSYFELPKEEANSTVPVVAGLGKDAWGRNIRYTTYDFGIANTIDPIYADTNTSISPNSNVLGRLVSLGEDGILQTNATHATAQGDDLMIEIGIGETNHLKLYGGSEITTQTRGYNSAVVSTGGTFPSSPINGTIVFFRDTNATYVYDLNTTSWVQIN
;
A
#
# COMPACT_ATOMS: atom_id res chain seq x y z
N MET A 1 18.82 -71.04 3.51
CA MET A 1 19.09 -69.87 2.63
C MET A 1 17.90 -68.91 2.49
N LYS A 2 16.63 -69.35 2.51
CA LYS A 2 15.45 -68.47 2.38
C LYS A 2 15.30 -67.36 3.45
N LYS A 3 15.75 -67.58 4.69
CA LYS A 3 15.64 -66.60 5.80
C LYS A 3 16.61 -65.41 5.66
N GLY A 4 17.77 -65.61 5.02
CA GLY A 4 18.76 -64.55 4.81
C GLY A 4 18.38 -63.60 3.67
N PHE A 5 17.82 -64.14 2.57
CA PHE A 5 17.28 -63.34 1.46
C PHE A 5 16.12 -62.44 1.90
N MET A 6 15.22 -62.98 2.74
CA MET A 6 14.07 -62.22 3.26
C MET A 6 14.49 -61.04 4.16
N LEU A 7 15.61 -61.18 4.89
CA LEU A 7 16.16 -60.11 5.75
C LEU A 7 16.76 -58.97 4.91
N VAL A 8 17.46 -59.31 3.82
CA VAL A 8 18.03 -58.33 2.89
C VAL A 8 16.93 -57.57 2.15
N GLU A 9 15.89 -58.25 1.68
CA GLU A 9 14.73 -57.62 1.02
C GLU A 9 13.99 -56.65 1.95
N VAL A 10 13.78 -57.02 3.21
CA VAL A 10 13.15 -56.13 4.21
C VAL A 10 14.03 -54.92 4.51
N MET A 11 15.35 -55.08 4.62
CA MET A 11 16.27 -53.95 4.83
C MET A 11 16.25 -52.97 3.66
N ILE A 12 16.26 -53.48 2.42
CA ILE A 12 16.16 -52.63 1.22
C ILE A 12 14.80 -51.91 1.21
N ALA A 13 13.70 -52.59 1.53
CA ALA A 13 12.38 -51.98 1.59
C ALA A 13 12.28 -50.85 2.62
N ILE A 14 12.87 -51.01 3.82
CA ILE A 14 12.89 -49.98 4.86
C ILE A 14 13.70 -48.76 4.40
N VAL A 15 14.87 -48.97 3.81
CA VAL A 15 15.71 -47.88 3.29
C VAL A 15 14.97 -47.12 2.17
N MET A 16 14.37 -47.84 1.22
CA MET A 16 13.59 -47.23 0.14
C MET A 16 12.38 -46.46 0.66
N ALA A 17 11.66 -47.01 1.65
CA ALA A 17 10.54 -46.31 2.30
C ALA A 17 11.01 -45.02 3.00
N GLY A 18 12.16 -45.05 3.67
CA GLY A 18 12.76 -43.87 4.29
C GLY A 18 13.14 -42.78 3.28
N VAL A 19 13.75 -43.17 2.15
CA VAL A 19 14.08 -42.24 1.06
C VAL A 19 12.80 -41.64 0.46
N ILE A 20 11.78 -42.45 0.19
CA ILE A 20 10.51 -41.98 -0.38
C ILE A 20 9.82 -41.00 0.59
N ALA A 21 9.78 -41.32 1.88
CA ALA A 21 9.19 -40.43 2.88
C ALA A 21 9.91 -39.08 2.96
N ALA A 22 11.25 -39.09 2.94
CA ALA A 22 12.04 -37.86 2.94
C ALA A 22 11.80 -37.02 1.68
N VAL A 23 11.72 -37.65 0.50
CA VAL A 23 11.43 -36.96 -0.76
C VAL A 23 10.03 -36.34 -0.73
N LEU A 24 9.01 -37.08 -0.31
CA LEU A 24 7.63 -36.56 -0.24
C LEU A 24 7.50 -35.41 0.77
N ALA A 25 8.14 -35.52 1.94
CA ALA A 25 8.15 -34.45 2.93
C ALA A 25 8.84 -33.19 2.38
N THR A 26 9.96 -33.36 1.69
CA THR A 26 10.71 -32.26 1.06
C THR A 26 9.92 -31.61 -0.07
N MET A 27 9.26 -32.40 -0.92
CA MET A 27 8.38 -31.90 -1.98
C MET A 27 7.19 -31.12 -1.42
N GLY A 28 6.54 -31.65 -0.37
CA GLY A 28 5.45 -30.96 0.31
C GLY A 28 5.87 -29.61 0.90
N TYR A 29 7.05 -29.56 1.52
CA TYR A 29 7.63 -28.34 2.05
C TYR A 29 7.86 -27.29 0.94
N TYR A 30 8.50 -27.66 -0.17
CA TYR A 30 8.74 -26.72 -1.28
C TYR A 30 7.45 -26.28 -1.98
N ALA A 31 6.47 -27.18 -2.11
CA ALA A 31 5.16 -26.83 -2.67
C ALA A 31 4.43 -25.79 -1.80
N MET A 32 4.50 -25.94 -0.47
CA MET A 32 3.92 -24.97 0.47
C MET A 32 4.63 -23.61 0.38
N MET A 33 5.97 -23.60 0.37
CA MET A 33 6.74 -22.36 0.22
C MET A 33 6.43 -21.62 -1.09
N GLN A 34 6.35 -22.33 -2.22
CA GLN A 34 6.00 -21.73 -3.49
C GLN A 34 4.55 -21.20 -3.48
N GLY A 35 3.62 -21.96 -2.91
CA GLY A 35 2.23 -21.55 -2.74
C GLY A 35 2.10 -20.27 -1.93
N ASN A 36 2.81 -20.16 -0.81
CA ASN A 36 2.82 -18.95 0.01
C ASN A 36 3.46 -17.78 -0.74
N THR A 37 4.60 -17.99 -1.40
CA THR A 37 5.25 -16.96 -2.21
C THR A 37 4.31 -16.39 -3.28
N LEU A 38 3.54 -17.25 -3.96
CA LEU A 38 2.52 -16.82 -4.92
C LEU A 38 1.40 -16.01 -4.26
N LYS A 39 0.93 -16.42 -3.08
CA LYS A 39 -0.06 -15.65 -2.32
C LYS A 39 0.46 -14.28 -1.91
N TYR A 40 1.71 -14.15 -1.47
CA TYR A 40 2.33 -12.85 -1.20
C TYR A 40 2.31 -11.93 -2.43
N GLN A 41 2.74 -12.43 -3.59
CA GLN A 41 2.75 -11.63 -4.82
C GLN A 41 1.33 -11.24 -5.26
N ASN A 42 0.39 -12.19 -5.22
CA ASN A 42 -1.01 -11.93 -5.55
C ASN A 42 -1.63 -10.89 -4.61
N THR A 43 -1.39 -10.99 -3.31
CA THR A 43 -1.87 -10.01 -2.32
C THR A 43 -1.31 -8.63 -2.61
N LYS A 44 0.00 -8.52 -2.91
CA LYS A 44 0.59 -7.24 -3.30
C LYS A 44 -0.08 -6.66 -4.55
N THR A 45 -0.31 -7.48 -5.59
CA THR A 45 -1.04 -7.05 -6.79
C THR A 45 -2.46 -6.58 -6.48
N ILE A 46 -3.19 -7.32 -5.64
CA ILE A 46 -4.55 -6.95 -5.22
C ILE A 46 -4.54 -5.60 -4.50
N MET A 47 -3.62 -5.41 -3.55
CA MET A 47 -3.49 -4.15 -2.81
C MET A 47 -3.12 -2.98 -3.74
N GLU A 48 -2.26 -3.18 -4.74
CA GLU A 48 -1.95 -2.16 -5.76
C GLU A 48 -3.16 -1.81 -6.64
N VAL A 49 -3.99 -2.80 -7.00
CA VAL A 49 -5.24 -2.56 -7.73
C VAL A 49 -6.24 -1.76 -6.89
N ILE A 50 -6.42 -2.13 -5.62
CA ILE A 50 -7.27 -1.41 -4.68
C ILE A 50 -6.79 0.03 -4.52
N ARG A 51 -5.49 0.22 -4.27
CA ARG A 51 -4.88 1.55 -4.21
C ARG A 51 -5.14 2.38 -5.45
N SER A 52 -4.92 1.82 -6.64
CA SER A 52 -5.15 2.53 -7.90
C SER A 52 -6.60 3.02 -8.02
N ARG A 53 -7.56 2.20 -7.59
CA ARG A 53 -8.98 2.57 -7.56
C ARG A 53 -9.28 3.64 -6.51
N LEU A 54 -8.73 3.52 -5.30
CA LEU A 54 -8.88 4.53 -4.25
C LEU A 54 -8.34 5.90 -4.70
N VAL A 55 -7.17 5.91 -5.33
CA VAL A 55 -6.58 7.12 -5.93
C VAL A 55 -7.49 7.70 -7.01
N GLY A 56 -8.07 6.85 -7.87
CA GLY A 56 -9.00 7.29 -8.91
C GLY A 56 -10.35 7.81 -8.40
N LEU A 57 -10.69 7.52 -7.14
CA LEU A 57 -11.90 7.99 -6.47
C LEU A 57 -11.64 9.21 -5.57
N ALA A 58 -10.38 9.59 -5.39
CA ALA A 58 -9.99 10.69 -4.53
C ALA A 58 -10.62 12.01 -5.00
N LYS A 59 -10.98 12.86 -4.05
CA LYS A 59 -11.62 14.14 -4.31
C LYS A 59 -11.25 15.13 -3.22
N ASP A 60 -11.29 16.41 -3.54
CA ASP A 60 -11.29 17.51 -2.58
C ASP A 60 -12.76 17.91 -2.29
N PRO A 61 -13.42 17.35 -1.26
CA PRO A 61 -14.81 17.64 -0.93
C PRO A 61 -15.01 19.00 -0.27
N ASP A 62 -14.02 19.52 0.46
CA ASP A 62 -14.14 20.76 1.23
C ASP A 62 -13.39 21.97 0.61
N ASN A 63 -12.80 21.74 -0.56
CA ASN A 63 -12.21 22.73 -1.45
C ASN A 63 -11.01 23.46 -0.82
N ASP A 64 -10.18 22.73 -0.08
CA ASP A 64 -8.98 23.25 0.56
C ASP A 64 -7.67 22.91 -0.17
N SER A 65 -7.80 22.37 -1.39
CA SER A 65 -6.72 21.98 -2.32
C SER A 65 -6.04 20.65 -2.00
N TYR A 66 -6.54 19.88 -1.03
CA TYR A 66 -6.07 18.52 -0.75
C TYR A 66 -7.11 17.49 -1.19
N PHE A 67 -6.66 16.50 -1.96
CA PHE A 67 -7.51 15.38 -2.36
C PHE A 67 -7.51 14.34 -1.24
N GLU A 68 -8.67 14.02 -0.73
CA GLU A 68 -8.93 12.98 0.26
C GLU A 68 -9.30 11.65 -0.41
N LEU A 69 -8.96 10.54 0.27
CA LEU A 69 -9.45 9.22 -0.15
C LEU A 69 -10.86 8.97 0.39
N PRO A 70 -11.62 8.07 -0.26
CA PRO A 70 -12.84 7.55 0.33
C PRO A 70 -12.57 6.94 1.71
N LYS A 71 -13.40 7.28 2.69
CA LYS A 71 -13.26 6.84 4.09
C LYS A 71 -13.32 5.33 4.23
N GLU A 72 -12.66 4.78 5.25
CA GLU A 72 -12.79 3.37 5.57
C GLU A 72 -14.22 2.99 6.01
N GLU A 73 -14.59 1.76 5.70
CA GLU A 73 -15.84 1.16 6.17
C GLU A 73 -15.69 0.67 7.62
N ALA A 74 -16.79 0.15 8.17
CA ALA A 74 -16.79 -0.48 9.48
C ALA A 74 -15.66 -1.50 9.66
N ASN A 75 -14.97 -1.44 10.81
CA ASN A 75 -13.78 -2.23 11.14
C ASN A 75 -12.53 -1.94 10.30
N SER A 76 -12.40 -0.71 9.78
CA SER A 76 -11.23 -0.26 9.03
C SER A 76 -10.98 -1.12 7.79
N THR A 77 -12.03 -1.38 7.01
CA THR A 77 -11.94 -2.14 5.77
C THR A 77 -12.03 -1.24 4.55
N VAL A 78 -11.49 -1.73 3.43
CA VAL A 78 -11.56 -1.05 2.13
C VAL A 78 -13.02 -0.80 1.74
N PRO A 79 -13.37 0.41 1.26
CA PRO A 79 -14.71 0.72 0.78
C PRO A 79 -15.07 -0.11 -0.44
N VAL A 80 -16.33 -0.56 -0.48
CA VAL A 80 -16.82 -1.53 -1.50
C VAL A 80 -16.63 -0.98 -2.92
N VAL A 81 -16.72 0.34 -3.09
CA VAL A 81 -16.49 1.03 -4.37
C VAL A 81 -15.06 0.84 -4.90
N ALA A 82 -14.08 0.62 -4.04
CA ALA A 82 -12.70 0.32 -4.42
C ALA A 82 -12.46 -1.19 -4.63
N GLY A 83 -13.33 -2.06 -4.11
CA GLY A 83 -13.34 -3.51 -4.38
C GLY A 83 -13.62 -4.34 -3.14
N LEU A 84 -13.43 -5.66 -3.27
CA LEU A 84 -13.76 -6.64 -2.23
C LEU A 84 -12.82 -6.60 -1.01
N GLY A 85 -11.68 -5.89 -1.08
CA GLY A 85 -10.79 -5.70 0.05
C GLY A 85 -10.25 -7.01 0.65
N LYS A 86 -10.07 -8.07 -0.15
CA LYS A 86 -9.59 -9.38 0.32
C LYS A 86 -8.18 -9.68 -0.17
N ASP A 87 -7.35 -10.25 0.70
CA ASP A 87 -6.02 -10.77 0.33
C ASP A 87 -6.11 -12.17 -0.30
N ALA A 88 -4.96 -12.73 -0.73
CA ALA A 88 -4.89 -14.06 -1.33
C ALA A 88 -5.13 -15.20 -0.32
N TRP A 89 -5.21 -14.90 0.98
CA TRP A 89 -5.61 -15.83 2.04
C TRP A 89 -7.10 -15.69 2.42
N GLY A 90 -7.85 -14.80 1.75
CA GLY A 90 -9.29 -14.57 1.95
C GLY A 90 -9.63 -13.64 3.12
N ARG A 91 -8.63 -12.98 3.72
CA ARG A 91 -8.81 -12.08 4.87
C ARG A 91 -9.03 -10.66 4.41
N ASN A 92 -9.65 -9.84 5.26
CA ASN A 92 -9.86 -8.43 4.95
C ASN A 92 -8.53 -7.67 5.00
N ILE A 93 -8.28 -6.88 3.97
CA ILE A 93 -7.24 -5.87 3.93
C ILE A 93 -7.71 -4.72 4.83
N ARG A 94 -6.88 -4.39 5.81
CA ARG A 94 -7.12 -3.22 6.66
C ARG A 94 -6.79 -1.95 5.89
N TYR A 95 -7.62 -0.95 6.08
CA TYR A 95 -7.55 0.31 5.40
C TYR A 95 -7.70 1.44 6.40
N THR A 96 -6.84 2.44 6.28
CA THR A 96 -6.87 3.64 7.10
C THR A 96 -6.64 4.83 6.21
N THR A 97 -7.44 5.87 6.38
CA THR A 97 -7.34 7.13 5.64
C THR A 97 -7.00 8.28 6.55
N TYR A 98 -6.41 9.31 5.97
CA TYR A 98 -6.02 10.52 6.68
C TYR A 98 -6.38 11.73 5.83
N ASP A 99 -6.92 12.73 6.51
CA ASP A 99 -7.14 14.05 5.93
C ASP A 99 -5.89 14.92 6.17
N PHE A 100 -5.42 15.59 5.11
CA PHE A 100 -4.28 16.52 5.14
C PHE A 100 -4.70 17.98 5.05
N GLY A 101 -6.00 18.21 4.88
CA GLY A 101 -6.62 19.52 4.83
C GLY A 101 -6.64 20.24 6.17
N ILE A 102 -6.88 21.56 6.09
CA ILE A 102 -7.19 22.42 7.24
C ILE A 102 -8.69 22.57 7.44
N ALA A 103 -9.47 22.37 6.38
CA ALA A 103 -10.90 22.16 6.50
C ALA A 103 -11.13 20.69 6.89
N ASN A 104 -12.21 20.46 7.65
CA ASN A 104 -12.61 19.14 8.14
C ASN A 104 -14.12 19.04 8.00
N THR A 105 -14.61 19.43 6.83
CA THR A 105 -16.05 19.40 6.63
C THR A 105 -16.45 17.94 6.67
N ILE A 106 -17.28 17.54 7.64
CA ILE A 106 -17.66 16.14 7.81
C ILE A 106 -18.39 15.67 6.56
N ASP A 107 -17.67 14.94 5.69
CA ASP A 107 -18.22 14.22 4.55
C ASP A 107 -18.33 12.73 4.94
N PRO A 108 -19.52 12.11 4.84
CA PRO A 108 -19.68 10.71 5.22
C PRO A 108 -18.94 9.73 4.29
N ILE A 109 -18.46 10.18 3.13
CA ILE A 109 -17.84 9.37 2.08
C ILE A 109 -16.32 9.53 2.06
N TYR A 110 -15.77 10.67 2.47
CA TYR A 110 -14.34 11.00 2.40
C TYR A 110 -13.70 11.13 3.78
N ALA A 111 -12.37 11.08 3.82
CA ALA A 111 -11.60 11.07 5.06
C ALA A 111 -11.75 12.41 5.81
N ASP A 112 -12.10 12.38 7.09
CA ASP A 112 -12.45 13.57 7.89
C ASP A 112 -11.60 13.70 9.18
N THR A 113 -10.52 12.93 9.28
CA THR A 113 -9.67 12.89 10.48
C THR A 113 -8.21 13.23 10.16
N ASN A 114 -7.74 14.34 10.76
CA ASN A 114 -6.41 14.94 10.56
C ASN A 114 -5.27 14.25 11.32
N THR A 115 -5.57 13.25 12.14
CA THR A 115 -4.53 12.56 12.90
C THR A 115 -3.93 11.47 12.05
N SER A 116 -3.04 11.86 11.12
CA SER A 116 -2.04 10.95 10.58
C SER A 116 -1.19 10.44 11.74
N ILE A 117 -1.42 9.20 12.15
CA ILE A 117 -0.55 8.46 13.09
C ILE A 117 0.52 7.70 12.29
N SER A 118 0.78 8.10 11.04
CA SER A 118 1.85 7.54 10.22
C SER A 118 3.17 8.25 10.52
N PRO A 119 4.29 7.52 10.68
CA PRO A 119 5.62 8.14 10.80
C PRO A 119 6.04 8.90 9.53
N ASN A 120 5.33 8.71 8.41
CA ASN A 120 5.54 9.42 7.15
C ASN A 120 4.49 10.51 6.97
N SER A 121 4.93 11.78 6.99
CA SER A 121 4.07 12.97 6.88
C SER A 121 3.32 13.14 5.56
N ASN A 122 3.52 12.24 4.58
CA ASN A 122 3.02 12.40 3.21
C ASN A 122 2.12 11.23 2.78
N VAL A 123 1.50 10.52 3.74
CA VAL A 123 0.70 9.32 3.50
C VAL A 123 -0.78 9.62 3.69
N LEU A 124 -1.52 9.65 2.59
CA LEU A 124 -2.97 9.85 2.47
C LEU A 124 -3.79 8.64 2.95
N GLY A 125 -3.21 7.45 2.86
CA GLY A 125 -3.84 6.25 3.37
C GLY A 125 -2.92 5.04 3.36
N ARG A 126 -3.35 3.99 4.05
CA ARG A 126 -2.56 2.76 4.21
C ARG A 126 -3.43 1.53 4.02
N LEU A 127 -2.93 0.58 3.26
CA LEU A 127 -3.48 -0.77 3.10
C LEU A 127 -2.55 -1.75 3.82
N VAL A 128 -3.11 -2.64 4.64
CA VAL A 128 -2.36 -3.69 5.35
C VAL A 128 -3.04 -5.05 5.21
N SER A 129 -2.28 -6.05 4.77
CA SER A 129 -2.66 -7.46 4.80
C SER A 129 -2.04 -8.14 6.00
N LEU A 130 -2.79 -9.00 6.68
CA LEU A 130 -2.33 -9.75 7.88
C LEU A 130 -1.45 -10.97 7.54
N GLY A 131 -0.81 -10.97 6.37
CA GLY A 131 0.10 -12.04 5.96
C GLY A 131 -0.51 -13.44 5.94
N GLU A 132 0.35 -14.42 6.18
CA GLU A 132 0.05 -15.85 6.25
C GLU A 132 -0.54 -16.24 7.61
N ASP A 133 -0.01 -15.72 8.71
CA ASP A 133 -0.39 -16.07 10.08
C ASP A 133 -1.75 -15.48 10.48
N GLY A 134 -2.19 -14.42 9.80
CA GLY A 134 -3.48 -13.76 10.04
C GLY A 134 -3.50 -12.88 11.29
N ILE A 135 -2.34 -12.49 11.80
CA ILE A 135 -2.17 -11.68 13.00
C ILE A 135 -1.62 -10.31 12.56
N LEU A 136 -2.33 -9.23 12.88
CA LEU A 136 -1.83 -7.90 12.57
C LEU A 136 -0.65 -7.54 13.49
N GLN A 137 0.53 -7.39 12.92
CA GLN A 137 1.75 -6.97 13.61
C GLN A 137 2.14 -5.52 13.26
N THR A 138 1.67 -5.04 12.12
CA THR A 138 1.91 -3.70 11.58
C THR A 138 0.88 -2.72 12.16
N ASN A 139 1.35 -1.80 13.01
CA ASN A 139 0.52 -0.75 13.60
C ASN A 139 0.71 0.59 12.85
N ALA A 140 0.00 1.62 13.28
CA ALA A 140 0.05 2.94 12.66
C ALA A 140 1.45 3.57 12.67
N THR A 141 2.21 3.38 13.76
CA THR A 141 3.55 3.98 13.96
C THR A 141 4.67 3.34 13.14
N HIS A 142 4.43 2.19 12.52
CA HIS A 142 5.45 1.53 11.69
C HIS A 142 5.55 2.17 10.30
N ALA A 143 6.78 2.39 9.82
CA ALA A 143 7.07 2.91 8.48
C ALA A 143 7.20 1.79 7.43
N THR A 144 7.29 0.54 7.87
CA THR A 144 7.35 -0.66 7.02
C THR A 144 6.49 -1.76 7.63
N ALA A 145 6.05 -2.70 6.80
CA ALA A 145 5.37 -3.91 7.28
C ALA A 145 6.25 -4.69 8.27
N GLN A 146 5.62 -5.35 9.24
CA GLN A 146 6.28 -6.16 10.27
C GLN A 146 5.96 -7.64 10.09
N GLY A 147 6.95 -8.49 10.36
CA GLY A 147 6.83 -9.94 10.24
C GLY A 147 6.38 -10.37 8.86
N ASP A 148 5.19 -10.96 8.79
CA ASP A 148 4.61 -11.56 7.60
C ASP A 148 3.50 -10.68 6.98
N ASP A 149 3.18 -9.54 7.61
CA ASP A 149 2.25 -8.56 7.06
C ASP A 149 2.77 -7.98 5.73
N LEU A 150 1.83 -7.52 4.91
CA LEU A 150 2.14 -6.66 3.76
C LEU A 150 1.53 -5.28 3.97
N MET A 151 2.29 -4.24 3.62
CA MET A 151 1.84 -2.86 3.71
C MET A 151 2.08 -2.11 2.41
N ILE A 152 1.06 -1.35 1.99
CA ILE A 152 1.18 -0.37 0.91
C ILE A 152 0.67 0.97 1.44
N GLU A 153 1.48 2.00 1.27
CA GLU A 153 1.09 3.38 1.54
C GLU A 153 0.67 4.08 0.26
N ILE A 154 -0.35 4.92 0.39
CA ILE A 154 -0.87 5.81 -0.64
C ILE A 154 -0.38 7.20 -0.27
N GLY A 155 0.51 7.76 -1.07
CA GLY A 155 1.04 9.09 -0.85
C GLY A 155 0.08 10.19 -1.31
N ILE A 156 0.18 11.37 -0.69
CA ILE A 156 -0.56 12.58 -1.12
C ILE A 156 -0.28 12.88 -2.60
N GLY A 157 0.96 12.63 -3.05
CA GLY A 157 1.32 12.89 -4.43
C GLY A 157 0.69 11.95 -5.47
N GLU A 158 -0.05 10.94 -5.06
CA GLU A 158 -0.67 10.02 -6.01
C GLU A 158 -2.03 10.48 -6.50
N THR A 159 -2.72 11.30 -5.70
CA THR A 159 -4.04 11.87 -5.99
C THR A 159 -3.96 13.19 -6.75
N ASN A 160 -2.79 13.85 -6.76
CA ASN A 160 -2.57 15.05 -7.56
C ASN A 160 -2.33 14.68 -9.04
N HIS A 161 -3.24 15.12 -9.92
CA HIS A 161 -3.35 14.67 -11.31
C HIS A 161 -2.21 15.08 -12.26
N LEU A 162 -1.24 15.87 -11.81
CA LEU A 162 -0.08 16.23 -12.63
C LEU A 162 1.06 15.23 -12.42
N LYS A 163 0.86 13.99 -12.89
CA LYS A 163 1.95 13.01 -13.03
C LYS A 163 2.88 13.49 -14.15
N LEU A 164 4.02 14.06 -13.78
CA LEU A 164 5.14 14.25 -14.70
C LEU A 164 5.70 12.85 -15.07
N TYR A 165 5.05 12.17 -16.02
CA TYR A 165 5.41 10.80 -16.36
C TYR A 165 6.77 10.70 -17.05
N GLY A 166 7.53 9.68 -16.64
CA GLY A 166 8.70 9.18 -17.34
C GLY A 166 9.40 8.00 -16.64
N GLY A 167 8.67 7.06 -16.02
CA GLY A 167 9.32 5.89 -15.41
C GLY A 167 8.36 4.91 -14.74
N SER A 168 8.41 3.64 -15.16
CA SER A 168 7.52 2.53 -14.76
C SER A 168 7.85 1.92 -13.39
N GLU A 169 8.82 2.46 -12.65
CA GLU A 169 9.26 1.88 -11.38
C GLU A 169 9.46 3.00 -10.37
N ILE A 170 8.49 3.18 -9.48
CA ILE A 170 8.58 4.17 -8.42
C ILE A 170 8.33 3.47 -7.10
N THR A 171 9.32 3.47 -6.21
CA THR A 171 9.22 2.99 -4.83
C THR A 171 8.40 3.97 -4.00
N THR A 172 7.85 3.54 -2.86
CA THR A 172 7.02 4.39 -1.96
C THR A 172 7.69 5.73 -1.61
N GLN A 173 9.02 5.75 -1.51
CA GLN A 173 9.79 6.98 -1.27
C GLN A 173 9.84 7.95 -2.46
N THR A 174 9.70 7.49 -3.70
CA THR A 174 9.74 8.38 -4.89
C THR A 174 8.35 8.80 -5.39
N ARG A 175 7.26 8.19 -4.87
CA ARG A 175 5.88 8.51 -5.27
C ARG A 175 5.30 9.78 -4.64
N GLY A 176 5.88 10.24 -3.53
CA GLY A 176 5.48 11.50 -2.88
C GLY A 176 5.95 12.78 -3.59
N TYR A 177 6.78 12.67 -4.63
CA TYR A 177 7.48 13.82 -5.23
C TYR A 177 7.00 14.22 -6.64
N ASN A 178 6.15 13.43 -7.29
CA ASN A 178 5.86 13.58 -8.73
C ASN A 178 4.46 14.13 -9.04
N SER A 179 3.97 15.07 -8.23
CA SER A 179 2.63 15.61 -8.42
C SER A 179 2.54 17.08 -8.08
N ALA A 180 1.95 17.86 -8.98
CA ALA A 180 1.58 19.24 -8.72
C ALA A 180 0.13 19.33 -8.25
N VAL A 181 -0.12 20.07 -7.17
CA VAL A 181 -1.44 20.58 -6.80
C VAL A 181 -1.89 21.52 -7.93
N VAL A 182 -3.07 21.29 -8.51
CA VAL A 182 -3.58 22.11 -9.61
C VAL A 182 -4.61 23.09 -9.06
N SER A 183 -4.28 24.37 -9.06
CA SER A 183 -5.13 25.44 -8.51
C SER A 183 -5.60 26.40 -9.60
N THR A 184 -6.81 26.90 -9.44
CA THR A 184 -7.41 28.00 -10.22
C THR A 184 -7.67 29.15 -9.24
N GLY A 185 -7.09 30.32 -9.48
CA GLY A 185 -7.21 31.50 -8.62
C GLY A 185 -5.93 31.94 -7.89
N GLY A 186 -4.77 31.33 -8.15
CA GLY A 186 -3.50 31.77 -7.55
C GLY A 186 -3.37 31.45 -6.05
N THR A 187 -4.23 30.58 -5.52
CA THR A 187 -4.19 30.19 -4.10
C THR A 187 -3.19 29.07 -3.90
N PHE A 188 -2.17 29.34 -3.10
CA PHE A 188 -1.23 28.33 -2.63
C PHE A 188 -1.84 27.51 -1.48
N PRO A 189 -1.50 26.21 -1.36
CA PRO A 189 -1.78 25.42 -0.17
C PRO A 189 -1.29 26.14 1.09
N SER A 190 -2.11 26.15 2.14
CA SER A 190 -1.82 26.82 3.41
C SER A 190 -0.83 26.05 4.29
N SER A 191 -0.72 24.74 4.09
CA SER A 191 0.16 23.85 4.86
C SER A 191 1.08 23.02 3.93
N PRO A 192 1.92 23.66 3.09
CA PRO A 192 2.74 22.93 2.13
C PRO A 192 3.91 22.23 2.81
N ILE A 193 4.20 21.01 2.35
CA ILE A 193 5.42 20.27 2.70
C ILE A 193 6.54 20.65 1.75
N ASN A 194 7.80 20.46 2.18
CA ASN A 194 8.95 20.74 1.32
C ASN A 194 8.84 19.98 -0.01
N GLY A 195 9.05 20.66 -1.13
CA GLY A 195 8.94 20.07 -2.47
C GLY A 195 7.52 19.96 -3.00
N THR A 196 6.49 20.48 -2.31
CA THR A 196 5.12 20.57 -2.86
C THR A 196 5.18 21.38 -4.15
N ILE A 197 4.68 20.83 -5.26
CA ILE A 197 4.56 21.55 -6.53
C ILE A 197 3.13 22.07 -6.65
N VAL A 198 2.93 23.29 -7.11
CA VAL A 198 1.63 23.87 -7.45
C VAL A 198 1.68 24.34 -8.90
N PHE A 199 0.65 24.04 -9.67
CA PHE A 199 0.45 24.55 -11.02
C PHE A 199 -0.82 25.40 -11.07
N PHE A 200 -0.68 26.69 -11.42
CA PHE A 200 -1.80 27.59 -11.62
C PHE A 200 -2.27 27.56 -13.07
N ARG A 201 -3.50 27.10 -13.29
CA ARG A 201 -4.07 27.01 -14.65
C ARG A 201 -4.28 28.38 -15.30
N ASP A 202 -4.60 29.39 -14.52
CA ASP A 202 -4.96 30.72 -15.06
C ASP A 202 -3.74 31.50 -15.56
N THR A 203 -2.59 31.34 -14.88
CA THR A 203 -1.34 32.00 -15.21
C THR A 203 -0.33 31.09 -15.92
N ASN A 204 -0.66 29.80 -16.05
CA ASN A 204 0.22 28.76 -16.58
C ASN A 204 1.60 28.73 -15.87
N ALA A 205 1.61 29.03 -14.57
CA ALA A 205 2.82 29.15 -13.78
C ALA A 205 2.92 27.99 -12.79
N THR A 206 4.13 27.43 -12.67
CA THR A 206 4.43 26.33 -11.74
C THR A 206 5.29 26.86 -10.60
N TYR A 207 5.01 26.44 -9.38
CA TYR A 207 5.75 26.81 -8.18
C TYR A 207 6.14 25.56 -7.40
N VAL A 208 7.25 25.61 -6.67
CA VAL A 208 7.62 24.61 -5.67
C VAL A 208 7.80 25.28 -4.32
N TYR A 209 7.30 24.63 -3.27
CA TYR A 209 7.51 25.11 -1.90
C TYR A 209 8.88 24.65 -1.40
N ASP A 210 9.68 25.60 -0.93
CA ASP A 210 10.94 25.35 -0.24
C ASP A 210 10.78 25.65 1.25
N LEU A 211 10.89 24.60 2.07
CA LEU A 211 10.74 24.68 3.51
C LEU A 211 11.90 25.44 4.18
N ASN A 212 13.08 25.51 3.56
CA ASN A 212 14.21 26.24 4.13
C ASN A 212 14.00 27.76 4.07
N THR A 213 13.33 28.22 3.03
CA THR A 213 13.03 29.64 2.80
C THR A 213 11.58 29.99 3.13
N THR A 214 10.75 29.01 3.49
CA THR A 214 9.31 29.15 3.74
C THR A 214 8.59 29.89 2.61
N SER A 215 8.99 29.62 1.37
CA SER A 215 8.56 30.40 0.21
C SER A 215 8.21 29.52 -0.98
N TRP A 216 7.33 30.04 -1.84
CA TRP A 216 7.00 29.43 -3.12
C TRP A 216 7.93 29.99 -4.20
N VAL A 217 8.73 29.11 -4.79
CA VAL A 217 9.67 29.43 -5.86
C VAL A 217 9.02 29.09 -7.19
N GLN A 218 8.86 30.06 -8.07
CA GLN A 218 8.38 29.79 -9.42
C GLN A 218 9.42 28.98 -10.19
N ILE A 219 9.00 27.86 -10.78
CA ILE A 219 9.81 27.05 -11.68
C ILE A 219 9.28 27.31 -13.09
N ASN A 220 10.15 27.86 -13.95
CA ASN A 220 9.85 28.06 -15.38
C ASN A 220 10.18 26.80 -16.17
#